data_AF-A0A1I5UUD9-F1
#
_entry.id   AF-A0A1I5UUD9-F1
#
_cell.length_a   1.000
_cell.length_b   1.000
_cell.length_c   1.000
_cell.angle_alpha   90.00
_cell.angle_beta   90.00
_cell.angle_gamma   90.00
#
_symmetry.space_group_name_H-M   'P 1'
#
loop_
_entity.id
_entity.type
_entity.pdbx_description
1 polymer ?
#
loop_
_entity_poly.entity_id
_entity_poly.type
_entity_poly.pdbx_seq_one_letter_code
_entity_poly.pdbx_strand_id
1 'polypeptide(L)'
;MLLLILGLLLWVAAHFFKRVAPEQRAAMGNAGKGLVAVGVLAGLVLMILGYRAAPFINVWTPPSFMVHINNLMMLGAVFLYGMSATKGRLRGKLRHPQLTAVKVWAIAHLLVNGDLASIILFGGLLAWAVAEVILINKSTTWDRPEPGPAKKDVVLLIITIVMFVLITGIHAWLGVWPFPA
;
A
#
# COMPACT_ATOMS: atom_id res chain seq x y z
N MET A 1 16.88 -11.87 0.31
CA MET A 1 17.00 -10.47 -0.17
C MET A 1 16.73 -10.32 -1.68
N LEU A 2 17.38 -11.09 -2.55
CA LEU A 2 17.12 -11.06 -4.01
C LEU A 2 15.62 -11.16 -4.37
N LEU A 3 14.89 -12.14 -3.80
CA LEU A 3 13.45 -12.30 -4.07
C LEU A 3 12.62 -11.07 -3.69
N LEU A 4 12.97 -10.38 -2.60
CA LEU A 4 12.28 -9.16 -2.17
C LEU A 4 12.44 -8.05 -3.21
N ILE A 5 13.67 -7.86 -3.68
CA ILE A 5 14.00 -6.86 -4.71
C ILE A 5 13.31 -7.20 -6.03
N LEU A 6 13.35 -8.46 -6.47
CA LEU A 6 12.64 -8.90 -7.67
C LEU A 6 11.12 -8.70 -7.56
N GLY A 7 10.54 -9.00 -6.40
CA GLY A 7 9.13 -8.77 -6.13
C GLY A 7 8.74 -7.28 -6.21
N LEU A 8 9.56 -6.40 -5.63
CA LEU A 8 9.41 -4.95 -5.73
C LEU A 8 9.52 -4.46 -7.18
N LEU A 9 10.55 -4.89 -7.91
CA LEU A 9 10.75 -4.50 -9.30
C LEU A 9 9.56 -4.93 -10.17
N LEU A 10 9.07 -6.16 -9.99
CA LEU A 10 7.93 -6.68 -10.71
C LEU A 10 6.64 -5.92 -10.34
N TRP A 11 6.43 -5.62 -9.06
CA TRP A 11 5.33 -4.79 -8.59
C TRP A 11 5.34 -3.41 -9.27
N VAL A 12 6.49 -2.73 -9.25
CA VAL A 12 6.66 -1.41 -9.85
C VAL A 12 6.44 -1.45 -11.35
N ALA A 13 7.07 -2.40 -12.04
CA ALA A 13 6.94 -2.55 -13.49
C ALA A 13 5.48 -2.79 -13.91
N ALA A 14 4.76 -3.67 -13.21
CA ALA A 14 3.36 -3.97 -13.51
C ALA A 14 2.44 -2.75 -13.36
N HIS A 15 2.66 -1.91 -12.33
CA HIS A 15 1.87 -0.70 -12.10
C HIS A 15 2.20 0.42 -13.11
N PHE A 16 3.50 0.60 -13.39
CA PHE A 16 3.97 1.61 -14.35
C PHE A 16 3.68 1.27 -15.80
N PHE A 17 3.46 0.00 -16.14
CA PHE A 17 3.35 -0.45 -17.53
C PHE A 17 2.35 0.38 -18.35
N LYS A 18 1.14 0.63 -17.82
CA LYS A 18 0.13 1.45 -18.53
C LYS A 18 0.57 2.91 -18.72
N ARG A 19 1.43 3.45 -17.86
CA ARG A 19 1.83 4.86 -17.86
C ARG A 19 3.07 5.10 -18.71
N VAL A 20 3.99 4.14 -18.73
CA VAL A 20 5.24 4.22 -19.49
C VAL A 20 5.06 3.71 -20.93
N ALA A 21 4.23 2.70 -21.14
CA ALA A 21 3.98 2.08 -22.44
C ALA A 21 2.47 1.97 -22.72
N PRO A 22 1.74 3.10 -22.82
CA PRO A 22 0.28 3.11 -22.93
C PRO A 22 -0.23 2.43 -24.19
N GLU A 23 0.45 2.59 -25.33
CA GLU A 23 0.05 2.02 -26.62
C GLU A 23 0.21 0.49 -26.62
N GLN A 24 1.36 -0.01 -26.14
CA GLN A 24 1.62 -1.43 -25.99
C GLN A 24 0.61 -2.05 -25.03
N ARG A 25 0.36 -1.37 -23.90
CA ARG A 25 -0.66 -1.83 -22.95
C ARG A 25 -2.04 -1.84 -23.58
N ALA A 26 -2.40 -0.84 -24.39
CA ALA A 26 -3.69 -0.78 -25.07
C ALA A 26 -3.83 -1.89 -26.13
N ALA A 27 -2.78 -2.17 -26.90
CA ALA A 27 -2.75 -3.20 -27.93
C ALA A 27 -3.04 -4.61 -27.38
N MET A 28 -2.73 -4.87 -26.10
CA MET A 28 -3.04 -6.15 -25.42
C MET A 28 -4.53 -6.32 -25.06
N GLY A 29 -5.36 -5.28 -25.25
CA GLY A 29 -6.78 -5.30 -24.94
C GLY A 29 -7.10 -5.76 -23.51
N ASN A 30 -8.11 -6.63 -23.39
CA ASN A 30 -8.53 -7.19 -22.10
C ASN A 30 -7.51 -8.18 -21.52
N ALA A 31 -6.77 -8.93 -22.35
CA ALA A 31 -5.76 -9.89 -21.88
C ALA A 31 -4.65 -9.21 -21.07
N GLY A 32 -4.28 -7.98 -21.44
CA GLY A 32 -3.32 -7.18 -20.68
C GLY A 32 -3.78 -6.87 -19.24
N LYS A 33 -5.07 -6.97 -18.90
CA LYS A 33 -5.54 -6.81 -17.50
C LYS A 33 -5.13 -8.02 -16.66
N GLY A 34 -5.32 -9.23 -17.22
CA GLY A 34 -4.92 -10.48 -16.58
C GLY A 34 -3.41 -10.55 -16.37
N LEU A 35 -2.62 -10.18 -17.38
CA LEU A 35 -1.16 -10.17 -17.27
C LEU A 35 -0.64 -9.19 -16.21
N VAL A 36 -1.20 -7.98 -16.13
CA VAL A 36 -0.85 -7.04 -15.06
C VAL A 36 -1.26 -7.60 -13.70
N ALA A 37 -2.45 -8.18 -13.56
CA ALA A 37 -2.90 -8.78 -12.31
C ALA A 37 -1.98 -9.93 -11.85
N VAL A 38 -1.59 -10.81 -12.77
CA VAL A 38 -0.62 -11.90 -12.50
C VAL A 38 0.74 -11.32 -12.10
N GLY A 39 1.23 -10.29 -12.80
CA GLY A 39 2.49 -9.63 -12.45
C GLY A 39 2.45 -9.00 -11.05
N VAL A 40 1.37 -8.31 -10.70
CA VAL A 40 1.18 -7.72 -9.37
C VAL A 40 1.12 -8.81 -8.28
N LEU A 41 0.36 -9.89 -8.50
CA LEU A 41 0.26 -11.00 -7.55
C LEU A 41 1.59 -11.74 -7.39
N ALA A 42 2.29 -12.02 -8.48
CA ALA A 42 3.62 -12.63 -8.45
C ALA A 42 4.61 -11.73 -7.71
N GLY A 43 4.60 -10.42 -7.97
CA GLY A 43 5.40 -9.43 -7.24
C GLY A 43 5.13 -9.45 -5.74
N LEU A 44 3.85 -9.49 -5.35
CA LEU A 44 3.44 -9.60 -3.94
C LEU A 44 3.94 -10.89 -3.29
N VAL A 45 3.76 -12.04 -3.94
CA VAL A 45 4.23 -13.34 -3.42
C VAL A 45 5.75 -13.34 -3.25
N LEU A 46 6.49 -12.83 -4.25
CA LEU A 46 7.95 -12.72 -4.17
C LEU A 46 8.40 -11.80 -3.04
N MET A 47 7.70 -10.69 -2.80
CA MET A 47 7.98 -9.82 -1.65
C MET A 47 7.75 -10.53 -0.32
N ILE A 48 6.63 -11.25 -0.17
CA ILE A 48 6.31 -12.00 1.06
C ILE A 48 7.38 -13.08 1.34
N LEU A 49 7.67 -13.92 0.35
CA LEU A 49 8.66 -14.99 0.48
C LEU A 49 10.06 -14.41 0.69
N GLY A 50 10.41 -13.35 -0.04
CA GLY A 50 11.70 -12.69 0.02
C GLY A 50 11.96 -11.98 1.35
N TYR A 51 10.92 -11.39 1.96
CA TYR A 51 10.98 -10.77 3.28
C TYR A 51 11.14 -11.83 4.37
N ARG A 52 10.33 -12.91 4.35
CA ARG A 52 10.42 -13.99 5.33
C ARG A 52 11.75 -14.75 5.31
N ALA A 53 12.37 -14.87 4.14
CA ALA A 53 13.67 -15.52 3.97
C ALA A 53 14.85 -14.55 4.08
N ALA A 54 14.62 -13.25 4.31
CA ALA A 54 15.70 -12.28 4.42
C ALA A 54 16.47 -12.47 5.73
N PRO A 55 17.81 -12.37 5.72
CA PRO A 55 18.56 -12.26 6.96
C PRO A 55 18.16 -10.97 7.68
N PHE A 56 18.07 -11.03 9.00
CA PHE A 56 17.89 -9.84 9.81
C PHE A 56 19.22 -9.06 9.84
N ILE A 57 19.22 -7.86 9.27
CA ILE A 57 20.36 -6.95 9.27
C ILE A 57 19.88 -5.65 9.91
N ASN A 58 20.30 -5.40 11.15
CA ASN A 58 19.93 -4.19 11.87
C ASN A 58 20.60 -2.97 11.24
N VAL A 59 19.83 -1.93 10.91
CA VAL A 59 20.33 -0.65 10.39
C VAL A 59 20.20 0.44 11.45
N TRP A 60 19.09 0.46 12.18
CA TRP A 60 18.89 1.37 13.31
C TRP A 60 17.89 0.78 14.31
N THR A 61 17.85 1.32 15.52
CA THR A 61 16.94 0.83 16.58
C THR A 61 15.86 1.87 16.87
N PRO A 62 14.60 1.60 16.47
CA PRO A 62 13.49 2.50 16.76
C PRO A 62 13.22 2.68 18.26
N PRO A 63 12.93 3.91 18.74
CA PRO A 63 12.43 4.11 20.08
C PRO A 63 11.14 3.33 20.32
N SER A 64 11.00 2.69 21.49
CA SER A 64 9.86 1.81 21.79
C SER A 64 8.51 2.49 21.65
N PHE A 65 8.41 3.78 21.98
CA PHE A 65 7.15 4.53 21.88
C PHE A 65 6.64 4.74 20.45
N MET A 66 7.48 4.54 19.42
CA MET A 66 7.08 4.70 18.02
C MET A 66 5.96 3.75 17.62
N VAL A 67 5.79 2.62 18.32
CA VAL A 67 4.67 1.68 18.11
C VAL A 67 3.30 2.35 18.26
N HIS A 68 3.16 3.31 19.17
CA HIS A 68 1.89 4.03 19.37
C HIS A 68 1.57 4.95 18.19
N ILE A 69 2.59 5.67 17.71
CA ILE A 69 2.48 6.54 16.53
C ILE A 69 2.18 5.71 15.29
N ASN A 70 2.92 4.61 15.09
CA ASN A 70 2.68 3.64 14.02
C ASN A 70 1.23 3.14 14.03
N ASN A 71 0.71 2.73 15.18
CA ASN A 71 -0.63 2.15 15.25
C ASN A 71 -1.74 3.17 14.94
N LEU A 72 -1.57 4.42 15.38
CA LEU A 72 -2.46 5.51 15.00
C LEU A 72 -2.38 5.80 13.49
N MET A 73 -1.17 5.85 12.93
CA MET A 73 -0.96 6.03 11.48
C MET A 73 -1.56 4.88 10.68
N MET A 74 -1.46 3.64 11.16
CA MET A 74 -2.02 2.46 10.54
C MET A 74 -3.54 2.48 10.52
N LEU A 75 -4.20 2.91 11.60
CA LEU A 75 -5.63 3.15 11.59
C LEU A 75 -6.02 4.19 10.53
N GLY A 76 -5.25 5.29 10.45
CA GLY A 76 -5.41 6.30 9.41
C GLY A 76 -5.19 5.76 7.99
N ALA A 77 -4.19 4.89 7.79
CA ALA A 77 -3.91 4.25 6.51
C ALA A 77 -5.07 3.35 6.07
N VAL A 78 -5.62 2.52 6.96
CA VAL A 78 -6.79 1.68 6.66
C VAL A 78 -8.01 2.54 6.30
N PHE A 79 -8.23 3.62 7.03
CA PHE A 79 -9.30 4.58 6.73
C PHE A 79 -9.14 5.22 5.34
N LEU A 80 -7.93 5.71 5.03
CA LEU A 80 -7.60 6.27 3.72
C LEU A 80 -7.77 5.24 2.60
N TYR A 81 -7.41 3.98 2.85
CA TYR A 81 -7.61 2.92 1.87
C TYR A 81 -9.09 2.69 1.63
N GLY A 82 -9.90 2.60 2.69
CA GLY A 82 -11.36 2.48 2.60
C GLY A 82 -12.01 3.67 1.89
N MET A 83 -11.47 4.89 2.07
CA MET A 83 -11.93 6.09 1.39
C MET A 83 -11.81 5.96 -0.14
N SER A 84 -10.89 5.14 -0.67
CA SER A 84 -10.80 4.88 -2.10
C SER A 84 -12.01 4.16 -2.69
N ALA A 85 -12.74 3.41 -1.87
CA ALA A 85 -13.93 2.65 -2.26
C ALA A 85 -15.25 3.28 -1.77
N THR A 86 -15.18 4.38 -0.99
CA THR A 86 -16.38 4.95 -0.37
C THR A 86 -17.36 5.55 -1.38
N LYS A 87 -18.65 5.45 -1.03
CA LYS A 87 -19.78 6.12 -1.70
C LYS A 87 -20.45 7.17 -0.79
N GLY A 88 -19.76 7.63 0.26
CA GLY A 88 -20.23 8.66 1.20
C GLY A 88 -19.72 10.07 0.90
N ARG A 89 -19.78 10.99 1.88
CA ARG A 89 -19.38 12.39 1.69
C ARG A 89 -17.88 12.57 1.49
N LEU A 90 -17.09 11.58 1.93
CA LEU A 90 -15.65 11.58 1.74
C LEU A 90 -15.22 11.18 0.32
N ARG A 91 -16.17 10.71 -0.51
CA ARG A 91 -15.93 10.45 -1.91
C ARG A 91 -15.46 11.73 -2.62
N GLY A 92 -14.35 11.64 -3.35
CA GLY A 92 -13.76 12.77 -4.04
C GLY A 92 -13.11 13.83 -3.14
N LYS A 93 -12.94 13.60 -1.82
CA LYS A 93 -12.18 14.52 -0.95
C LYS A 93 -10.67 14.44 -1.16
N LEU A 94 -10.16 13.26 -1.52
CA LEU A 94 -8.78 13.05 -1.97
C LEU A 94 -8.79 12.50 -3.39
N ARG A 95 -7.82 12.94 -4.19
CA ARG A 95 -7.59 12.41 -5.55
C ARG A 95 -7.04 10.99 -5.53
N HIS A 96 -6.11 10.70 -4.60
CA HIS A 96 -5.36 9.44 -4.54
C HIS A 96 -5.45 8.74 -3.17
N PRO A 97 -6.65 8.52 -2.60
CA PRO A 97 -6.79 8.00 -1.24
C PRO A 97 -6.04 6.67 -1.02
N GLN A 98 -6.06 5.76 -2.00
CA GLN A 98 -5.34 4.49 -1.94
C GLN A 98 -3.81 4.66 -1.94
N LEU A 99 -3.24 5.48 -2.83
CA LEU A 99 -1.79 5.71 -2.85
C LEU A 99 -1.35 6.52 -1.63
N THR A 100 -2.18 7.43 -1.12
CA THR A 100 -1.92 8.12 0.16
C THR A 100 -1.92 7.12 1.31
N ALA A 101 -2.85 6.16 1.34
CA ALA A 101 -2.85 5.08 2.34
C ALA A 101 -1.55 4.28 2.30
N VAL A 102 -1.07 3.89 1.10
CA VAL A 102 0.21 3.16 0.95
C VAL A 102 1.39 4.00 1.47
N LYS A 103 1.42 5.31 1.20
CA LYS A 103 2.49 6.19 1.72
C LYS A 103 2.48 6.26 3.25
N VAL A 104 1.31 6.48 3.85
CA VAL A 104 1.17 6.53 5.31
C VAL A 104 1.55 5.18 5.92
N TRP A 105 1.07 4.08 5.35
CA TRP A 105 1.40 2.71 5.75
C TRP A 105 2.91 2.44 5.69
N ALA A 106 3.56 2.82 4.60
CA ALA A 106 5.00 2.60 4.42
C ALA A 106 5.81 3.42 5.43
N ILE A 107 5.46 4.69 5.65
CA ILE A 107 6.11 5.52 6.67
C ILE A 107 5.91 4.93 8.07
N ALA A 108 4.69 4.50 8.40
CA ALA A 108 4.38 3.90 9.70
C ALA A 108 5.30 2.70 9.97
N HIS A 109 5.43 1.79 9.00
CA HIS A 109 6.30 0.63 9.13
C HIS A 109 7.78 0.99 9.22
N LEU A 110 8.24 1.99 8.45
CA LEU A 110 9.61 2.46 8.56
C LEU A 110 9.92 3.04 9.94
N LEU A 111 8.94 3.62 10.65
CA LEU A 111 9.15 4.18 12.00
C LEU A 111 9.39 3.13 13.08
N VAL A 112 8.99 1.88 12.85
CA VAL A 112 9.06 0.80 13.86
C VAL A 112 9.90 -0.41 13.43
N ASN A 113 10.30 -0.48 12.16
CA ASN A 113 11.16 -1.56 11.64
C ASN A 113 12.49 -0.99 11.16
N GLY A 114 13.54 -1.24 11.94
CA GLY A 114 14.88 -0.71 11.68
C GLY A 114 15.83 -1.63 10.94
N ASP A 115 15.34 -2.74 10.37
CA ASP A 115 16.13 -3.69 9.60
C ASP A 115 16.17 -3.38 8.10
N LEU A 116 17.18 -3.91 7.41
CA LEU A 116 17.41 -3.65 5.99
C LEU A 116 16.28 -4.17 5.09
N ALA A 117 15.66 -5.31 5.41
CA ALA A 117 14.59 -5.87 4.58
C ALA A 117 13.34 -4.98 4.62
N SER A 118 12.99 -4.49 5.81
CA SER A 118 11.92 -3.50 6.00
C SER A 118 12.19 -2.21 5.26
N ILE A 119 13.40 -1.66 5.38
CA ILE A 119 13.78 -0.42 4.69
C ILE A 119 13.63 -0.56 3.17
N ILE A 120 14.10 -1.68 2.60
CA ILE A 120 13.98 -1.95 1.16
C ILE A 120 12.51 -2.09 0.75
N LEU A 121 11.71 -2.87 1.49
CA LEU A 121 10.31 -3.11 1.19
C LEU A 121 9.46 -1.84 1.27
N PHE A 122 9.42 -1.22 2.45
CA PHE A 122 8.56 -0.08 2.71
C PHE A 122 9.10 1.18 2.03
N GLY A 123 10.42 1.38 1.99
CA GLY A 123 11.04 2.46 1.23
C GLY A 123 10.80 2.34 -0.27
N GLY A 124 10.90 1.13 -0.83
CA GLY A 124 10.61 0.86 -2.23
C GLY A 124 9.14 1.13 -2.59
N LEU A 125 8.20 0.65 -1.77
CA LEU A 125 6.77 0.90 -1.97
C LEU A 125 6.39 2.38 -1.76
N LEU A 126 7.06 3.09 -0.84
CA LEU A 126 6.89 4.53 -0.66
C LEU A 126 7.34 5.30 -1.90
N ALA A 127 8.55 5.01 -2.40
CA ALA A 127 9.09 5.63 -3.61
C ALA A 127 8.19 5.35 -4.81
N TRP A 128 7.73 4.10 -4.98
CA TRP A 128 6.76 3.73 -6.00
C TRP A 128 5.46 4.52 -5.88
N ALA A 129 4.84 4.59 -4.69
CA ALA A 129 3.57 5.28 -4.50
C ALA A 129 3.68 6.79 -4.77
N VAL A 130 4.83 7.40 -4.49
CA VAL A 130 5.12 8.80 -4.85
C VAL A 130 5.21 8.95 -6.36
N ALA A 131 6.01 8.12 -7.02
CA ALA A 131 6.19 8.15 -8.47
C ALA A 131 4.87 7.88 -9.23
N GLU A 132 4.04 6.92 -8.78
CA GLU A 132 2.74 6.62 -9.38
C GLU A 132 1.80 7.84 -9.33
N VAL A 133 1.75 8.56 -8.20
CA VAL A 133 0.96 9.80 -8.08
C VAL A 133 1.44 10.86 -9.09
N ILE A 134 2.76 11.03 -9.24
CA ILE A 134 3.33 11.99 -10.18
C ILE A 134 2.95 11.61 -11.61
N LEU A 135 3.12 10.34 -12.00
CA LEU A 135 2.80 9.84 -13.34
C LEU A 135 1.30 9.95 -13.65
N ILE A 136 0.42 9.60 -12.71
CA ILE A 136 -1.03 9.76 -12.89
C ILE A 136 -1.39 11.24 -13.05
N ASN A 137 -0.83 12.13 -12.22
CA ASN A 137 -1.11 13.57 -12.31
C ASN A 137 -0.68 14.18 -13.64
N LYS A 138 0.40 13.68 -14.24
CA LYS A 138 0.89 14.12 -15.56
C LYS A 138 0.08 13.54 -16.73
N SER A 139 -0.51 12.35 -16.57
CA SER A 139 -1.17 11.62 -17.66
C SER A 139 -2.69 11.74 -17.66
N THR A 140 -3.31 12.16 -16.55
CA THR A 140 -4.76 12.30 -16.46
C THR A 140 -5.19 13.60 -15.82
N THR A 141 -6.30 14.15 -16.29
CA THR A 141 -7.06 15.17 -15.56
C THR A 141 -7.78 14.50 -14.39
N TRP A 142 -8.02 15.26 -13.31
CA TRP A 142 -8.83 14.77 -12.20
C TRP A 142 -10.27 15.21 -12.38
N ASP A 143 -11.11 14.28 -12.80
CA ASP A 143 -12.55 14.43 -12.68
C ASP A 143 -12.98 14.03 -11.26
N ARG A 144 -13.38 15.03 -10.46
CA ARG A 144 -13.67 14.85 -9.04
C ARG A 144 -15.04 14.18 -8.89
N PRO A 145 -15.12 12.97 -8.31
CA PRO A 145 -16.41 12.33 -8.11
C PRO A 145 -17.27 13.10 -7.11
N GLU A 146 -18.55 13.25 -7.41
CA GLU A 146 -19.49 13.91 -6.50
C GLU A 146 -19.63 13.16 -5.17
N PRO A 147 -19.71 13.90 -4.04
CA PRO A 147 -19.96 13.31 -2.73
C PRO A 147 -21.31 12.56 -2.68
N GLY A 148 -21.33 11.42 -1.99
CA GLY A 148 -22.54 10.66 -1.73
C GLY A 148 -23.18 10.95 -0.37
N PRO A 149 -24.19 10.16 0.05
CA PRO A 149 -24.92 10.39 1.28
C PRO A 149 -24.08 10.08 2.54
N ALA A 150 -24.26 10.88 3.59
CA ALA A 150 -23.52 10.80 4.86
C ALA A 150 -23.55 9.41 5.53
N LYS A 151 -24.67 8.70 5.43
CA LYS A 151 -24.83 7.35 6.01
C LYS A 151 -23.78 6.34 5.50
N LYS A 152 -23.19 6.56 4.33
CA LYS A 152 -22.13 5.70 3.78
C LYS A 152 -20.77 5.95 4.42
N ASP A 153 -20.56 7.10 5.08
CA ASP A 153 -19.33 7.33 5.85
C ASP A 153 -19.32 6.53 7.16
N VAL A 154 -20.51 6.24 7.74
CA VAL A 154 -20.63 5.31 8.86
C VAL A 154 -20.16 3.91 8.46
N VAL A 155 -20.55 3.46 7.26
CA VAL A 155 -20.09 2.17 6.70
C VAL A 155 -18.57 2.16 6.50
N LEU A 156 -17.99 3.26 6.01
CA LEU A 156 -16.53 3.40 5.90
C LEU A 156 -15.85 3.27 7.27
N LEU A 157 -16.39 3.90 8.31
CA LEU A 157 -15.83 3.86 9.66
C LEU A 157 -15.91 2.43 10.25
N ILE A 158 -17.03 1.74 10.07
CA ILE A 158 -17.20 0.34 10.47
C ILE A 158 -16.19 -0.56 9.74
N ILE A 159 -16.11 -0.45 8.41
CA ILE A 159 -15.15 -1.24 7.61
C ILE A 159 -13.71 -0.94 8.06
N THR A 160 -13.38 0.30 8.39
CA THR A 160 -12.05 0.68 8.88
C THR A 160 -11.69 -0.09 10.15
N ILE A 161 -12.59 -0.10 11.14
CA ILE A 161 -12.35 -0.80 12.41
C ILE A 161 -12.24 -2.31 12.17
N VAL A 162 -13.17 -2.89 11.41
CA VAL A 162 -13.16 -4.33 11.09
C VAL A 162 -11.88 -4.72 10.37
N MET A 163 -11.49 -3.99 9.34
CA MET A 163 -10.27 -4.26 8.59
C MET A 163 -9.02 -4.08 9.44
N PHE A 164 -8.98 -3.08 10.31
CA PHE A 164 -7.86 -2.89 11.23
C PHE A 164 -7.70 -4.10 12.15
N VAL A 165 -8.79 -4.59 12.76
CA VAL A 165 -8.78 -5.81 13.61
C VAL A 165 -8.37 -7.06 12.82
N LEU A 166 -8.87 -7.23 11.59
CA LEU A 166 -8.50 -8.37 10.75
C LEU A 166 -7.01 -8.33 10.40
N ILE A 167 -6.50 -7.16 10.01
CA ILE A 167 -5.08 -6.99 9.66
C ILE A 167 -4.19 -7.29 10.86
N THR A 168 -4.51 -6.75 12.05
CA THR A 168 -3.72 -7.02 13.26
C THR A 168 -3.81 -8.49 13.69
N GLY A 169 -4.97 -9.12 13.53
CA GLY A 169 -5.13 -10.56 13.74
C GLY A 169 -4.27 -11.42 12.80
N ILE A 170 -4.20 -11.06 11.52
CA ILE A 170 -3.32 -11.74 10.54
C ILE A 170 -1.85 -11.54 10.91
N HIS A 171 -1.46 -10.35 11.37
CA HIS A 171 -0.10 -10.09 11.84
C HIS A 171 0.26 -10.99 13.03
N ALA A 172 -0.62 -11.06 14.04
CA ALA A 172 -0.45 -11.94 15.18
C ALA A 172 -0.34 -13.42 14.75
N TRP A 173 -1.22 -13.88 13.84
CA TRP A 173 -1.19 -15.25 13.32
C TRP A 173 0.10 -15.58 12.56
N LEU A 174 0.66 -14.61 11.84
CA LEU A 174 1.94 -14.75 11.13
C LEU A 174 3.18 -14.59 12.04
N GLY A 175 2.98 -14.40 13.35
CA GLY A 175 4.04 -14.30 14.35
C GLY A 175 4.62 -12.89 14.52
N VAL A 176 3.92 -11.86 14.05
CA VAL A 176 4.35 -10.46 14.11
C VAL A 176 3.35 -9.67 14.95
N TRP A 177 3.62 -9.48 16.25
CA TRP A 177 2.69 -8.73 17.12
C TRP A 177 2.82 -7.21 16.89
N PRO A 178 1.73 -6.49 16.52
CA PRO A 178 1.82 -5.08 16.14
C PRO A 178 1.59 -4.09 17.29
N PHE A 179 1.35 -4.56 18.52
CA PHE A 179 1.12 -3.71 19.68
C PHE A 179 2.31 -3.77 20.65
N PRO A 180 2.43 -2.83 21.61
CA PRO A 180 3.40 -2.96 22.69
C PRO A 180 3.34 -4.37 23.31
N ALA A 181 4.52 -4.92 23.60
CA ALA A 181 4.67 -6.13 24.40
C ALA A 181 4.61 -5.79 25.89
#